data_AF-A0A1Y2CIY6-F1
#
_entry.id   AF-A0A1Y2CIY6-F1
#
_cell.length_a   1.000
_cell.length_b   1.000
_cell.length_c   1.000
_cell.angle_alpha   90.00
_cell.angle_beta   90.00
_cell.angle_gamma   90.00
#
_symmetry.space_group_name_H-M   'P 1'
#
loop_
_entity.id
_entity.type
_entity.pdbx_description
1 polymer ?
#
loop_
_entity_poly.entity_id
_entity_poly.type
_entity_poly.pdbx_seq_one_letter_code
_entity_poly.pdbx_strand_id
1 'polypeptide(L)'
;MSNLDPNLVRKIKSAFTVFDQTSNGTCDVREIGTVIRSLGVNPSEEQLREKIFSSNAAIRNDEEEIYRAFLALDAEKKGFLLPDDLKRFMMTEGEPFSQEEMDEMLAACTDTSDNRVYYEDFVSLLAANE
;
A
#
# COMPACT_ATOMS: atom_id res chain seq x y z
N MET A 1 -22.68 9.88 -4.29
CA MET A 1 -21.73 9.30 -3.31
C MET A 1 -22.53 8.63 -2.19
N SER A 2 -22.80 7.33 -2.31
CA SER A 2 -23.51 6.58 -1.27
C SER A 2 -22.50 6.13 -0.21
N ASN A 3 -22.53 6.83 0.93
CA ASN A 3 -21.90 6.38 2.17
C ASN A 3 -22.55 5.05 2.56
N LEU A 4 -21.72 4.02 2.80
CA LEU A 4 -22.21 2.75 3.35
C LEU A 4 -22.71 3.01 4.78
N ASP A 5 -23.83 2.37 5.15
CA ASP A 5 -24.37 2.49 6.50
C ASP A 5 -23.30 2.09 7.55
N PRO A 6 -23.02 2.90 8.58
CA PRO A 6 -22.04 2.56 9.61
C PRO A 6 -22.31 1.21 10.31
N ASN A 7 -23.58 0.79 10.41
CA ASN A 7 -23.96 -0.52 10.92
C ASN A 7 -23.55 -1.64 9.97
N LEU A 8 -23.64 -1.41 8.66
CA LEU A 8 -23.22 -2.36 7.65
C LEU A 8 -21.69 -2.53 7.69
N VAL A 9 -20.95 -1.43 7.79
CA VAL A 9 -19.49 -1.46 7.97
C VAL A 9 -19.09 -2.27 9.20
N ARG A 10 -19.81 -2.11 10.33
CA ARG A 10 -19.55 -2.89 11.55
C ARG A 10 -19.83 -4.38 11.38
N LYS A 11 -20.95 -4.74 10.73
CA LYS A 11 -21.30 -6.15 10.45
C LYS A 11 -20.28 -6.80 9.53
N ILE A 12 -19.86 -6.08 8.50
CA ILE A 12 -18.80 -6.49 7.58
C ILE A 12 -17.50 -6.74 8.36
N LYS A 13 -17.03 -5.79 9.18
CA LYS A 13 -15.83 -5.94 10.03
C LYS A 13 -15.91 -7.12 10.99
N SER A 14 -17.08 -7.38 11.59
CA SER A 14 -17.27 -8.52 12.49
C SER A 14 -17.30 -9.86 11.74
N ALA A 15 -17.71 -9.87 10.47
CA ALA A 15 -17.65 -11.07 9.64
C ALA A 15 -16.19 -11.32 9.20
N PHE A 16 -15.43 -10.27 8.87
CA PHE A 16 -14.02 -10.36 8.50
C PHE A 16 -13.16 -11.09 9.53
N THR A 17 -13.35 -10.83 10.83
CA THR A 17 -12.60 -11.51 11.90
C THR A 17 -12.80 -13.02 11.95
N VAL A 18 -13.86 -13.54 11.33
CA VAL A 18 -14.12 -14.99 11.25
C VAL A 18 -13.38 -15.63 10.07
N PHE A 19 -13.10 -14.86 9.01
CA PHE A 19 -12.43 -15.32 7.79
C PHE A 19 -10.92 -15.04 7.79
N ASP A 20 -10.45 -14.04 8.53
CA ASP A 20 -9.02 -13.77 8.73
C ASP A 20 -8.39 -14.79 9.69
N GLN A 21 -8.27 -16.03 9.23
CA GLN A 21 -7.62 -17.12 9.95
C GLN A 21 -6.10 -16.93 10.05
N THR A 22 -5.53 -16.03 9.23
CA THR A 22 -4.11 -15.75 9.12
C THR A 22 -3.66 -14.51 9.91
N SER A 23 -4.59 -13.76 10.51
CA SER A 23 -4.32 -12.49 11.22
C SER A 23 -3.44 -11.52 10.40
N ASN A 24 -3.55 -11.57 9.08
CA ASN A 24 -2.70 -10.80 8.17
C ASN A 24 -3.46 -9.61 7.57
N GLY A 25 -4.72 -9.38 7.97
CA GLY A 25 -5.50 -8.24 7.51
C GLY A 25 -5.92 -8.31 6.04
N THR A 26 -5.72 -9.46 5.36
CA THR A 26 -6.06 -9.65 3.96
C THR A 26 -7.07 -10.78 3.78
N CYS A 27 -8.09 -10.56 2.96
CA CYS A 27 -9.09 -11.57 2.61
C CYS A 27 -9.41 -11.41 1.12
N ASP A 28 -9.65 -12.53 0.42
CA ASP A 28 -9.91 -12.52 -1.01
C ASP A 28 -11.22 -11.77 -1.30
N VAL A 29 -11.19 -10.89 -2.30
CA VAL A 29 -12.35 -10.08 -2.74
C VAL A 29 -13.60 -10.93 -2.98
N ARG A 30 -13.44 -12.20 -3.39
CA ARG A 30 -14.54 -13.15 -3.61
C ARG A 30 -15.23 -13.58 -2.32
N GLU A 31 -14.47 -13.74 -1.23
CA GLU A 31 -15.01 -14.11 0.08
C GLU A 31 -15.79 -12.94 0.69
N ILE A 32 -15.25 -11.73 0.53
CA ILE A 32 -15.88 -10.47 0.96
C ILE A 32 -17.20 -10.24 0.21
N GLY A 33 -17.21 -10.49 -1.10
CA GLY A 33 -18.43 -10.39 -1.91
C GLY A 33 -19.52 -11.34 -1.42
N THR A 34 -19.16 -12.55 -0.98
CA THR A 34 -20.10 -13.53 -0.41
C THR A 34 -20.70 -13.04 0.90
N VAL A 35 -19.89 -12.45 1.78
CA VAL A 35 -20.33 -11.89 3.06
C VAL A 35 -21.27 -10.71 2.86
N ILE A 36 -20.96 -9.78 1.96
CA ILE A 36 -21.79 -8.59 1.76
C ILE A 36 -23.14 -8.97 1.13
N ARG A 37 -23.14 -9.94 0.20
CA ARG A 37 -24.36 -10.52 -0.37
C ARG A 37 -25.20 -11.26 0.66
N SER A 38 -24.58 -12.00 1.59
CA SER A 38 -25.31 -12.69 2.66
C SER A 38 -25.92 -11.72 3.69
N LEU A 39 -25.36 -10.52 3.82
CA LEU A 39 -25.94 -9.42 4.60
C LEU A 39 -27.10 -8.69 3.88
N GLY A 40 -27.48 -9.13 2.67
CA GLY A 40 -28.60 -8.60 1.90
C GLY A 40 -28.25 -7.42 0.99
N VAL A 41 -26.96 -7.11 0.82
CA VAL A 41 -26.47 -6.04 -0.03
C VAL A 41 -25.80 -6.64 -1.26
N ASN A 42 -26.21 -6.26 -2.47
CA ASN A 42 -25.66 -6.84 -3.70
C ASN A 42 -24.80 -5.81 -4.47
N PRO A 43 -23.59 -5.46 -3.97
CA PRO A 43 -22.70 -4.58 -4.71
C PRO A 43 -22.10 -5.31 -5.92
N SER A 44 -21.79 -4.54 -6.96
CA SER A 44 -21.00 -5.06 -8.08
C SER A 44 -19.55 -5.30 -7.66
N GLU A 45 -18.83 -6.15 -8.39
CA GLU A 45 -17.39 -6.35 -8.14
C GLU A 45 -16.60 -5.06 -8.27
N GLU A 46 -16.99 -4.17 -9.17
CA GLU A 46 -16.38 -2.85 -9.34
C GLU A 46 -16.61 -1.96 -8.13
N GLN A 47 -17.83 -1.94 -7.56
CA GLN A 47 -18.13 -1.18 -6.34
C GLN A 47 -17.40 -1.74 -5.11
N LEU A 48 -17.21 -3.06 -5.06
CA LEU A 48 -16.40 -3.71 -4.04
C LEU A 48 -14.94 -3.32 -4.21
N ARG A 49 -14.41 -3.39 -5.44
CA ARG A 49 -13.02 -3.00 -5.74
C ARG A 49 -12.79 -1.53 -5.40
N GLU A 50 -13.60 -0.63 -5.92
CA GLU A 50 -13.48 0.81 -5.65
C GLU A 50 -13.47 1.07 -4.14
N LYS A 51 -14.41 0.53 -3.37
CA LYS A 51 -14.54 0.87 -1.95
C LYS A 51 -13.56 0.13 -1.03
N ILE A 52 -13.25 -1.13 -1.32
CA ILE A 52 -12.25 -1.89 -0.58
C ILE A 52 -10.89 -1.31 -0.90
N PHE A 53 -10.51 -1.19 -2.17
CA PHE A 53 -9.19 -0.65 -2.54
C PHE A 53 -9.06 0.86 -2.28
N SER A 54 -10.13 1.68 -2.33
CA SER A 54 -10.03 3.10 -1.92
C SER A 54 -9.93 3.26 -0.40
N SER A 55 -10.45 2.31 0.39
CA SER A 55 -10.26 2.30 1.85
C SER A 55 -9.00 1.54 2.27
N ASN A 56 -8.43 0.73 1.37
CA ASN A 56 -7.17 0.01 1.50
C ASN A 56 -6.02 0.69 0.73
N ALA A 57 -6.26 1.85 0.11
CA ALA A 57 -5.22 2.78 -0.35
C ALA A 57 -4.61 3.55 0.82
N ALA A 58 -5.23 3.45 2.00
CA ALA A 58 -4.50 3.50 3.26
C ALA A 58 -3.99 2.09 3.58
N ILE A 59 -3.16 1.52 2.70
CA ILE A 59 -2.03 0.75 3.22
C ILE A 59 -1.30 1.81 4.03
N ARG A 60 -1.56 1.83 5.34
CA ARG A 60 -0.57 2.29 6.30
C ARG A 60 0.58 1.35 6.00
N ASN A 61 1.44 1.82 5.11
CA ASN A 61 2.60 1.09 4.70
C ASN A 61 3.44 1.17 5.97
N ASP A 62 3.22 0.17 6.85
CA ASP A 62 3.85 0.13 8.15
C ASP A 62 5.31 0.37 7.84
N GLU A 63 5.90 1.39 8.47
CA GLU A 63 7.25 1.87 8.19
C GLU A 63 8.25 0.71 7.97
N GLU A 64 8.05 -0.38 8.73
CA GLU A 64 8.71 -1.67 8.58
C GLU A 64 8.57 -2.36 7.20
N GLU A 65 7.40 -2.40 6.58
CA GLU A 65 7.17 -2.99 5.26
C GLU A 65 7.88 -2.20 4.17
N ILE A 66 7.77 -0.86 4.19
CA ILE A 66 8.54 0.02 3.30
C ILE A 66 10.03 -0.24 3.51
N TYR A 67 10.48 -0.21 4.76
CA TYR A 67 11.88 -0.42 5.11
C TYR A 67 12.41 -1.78 4.66
N ARG A 68 11.62 -2.85 4.83
CA ARG A 68 11.97 -4.20 4.38
C ARG A 68 12.10 -4.28 2.86
N ALA A 69 11.29 -3.54 2.13
CA ALA A 69 11.38 -3.49 0.68
C ALA A 69 12.70 -2.82 0.22
N PHE A 70 13.10 -1.73 0.89
CA PHE A 70 14.41 -1.11 0.67
C PHE A 70 15.57 -2.02 1.07
N LEU A 71 15.47 -2.72 2.21
CA LEU A 71 16.48 -3.70 2.63
C LEU A 71 16.65 -4.86 1.65
N ALA A 72 15.60 -5.24 0.92
CA ALA A 72 15.71 -6.28 -0.11
C ALA A 72 16.58 -5.84 -1.30
N LEU A 73 16.65 -4.53 -1.57
CA LEU A 73 17.47 -3.93 -2.62
C LEU A 73 18.91 -3.68 -2.14
N ASP A 74 19.06 -3.29 -0.89
CA ASP A 74 20.37 -3.05 -0.27
C ASP A 74 20.90 -4.30 0.44
N ALA A 75 21.27 -5.31 -0.34
CA ALA A 75 21.83 -6.57 0.17
C ALA A 75 23.09 -6.38 1.04
N GLU A 76 23.81 -5.28 0.83
CA GLU A 76 25.03 -4.93 1.58
C GLU A 76 24.72 -4.12 2.85
N LYS A 77 23.48 -3.68 3.05
CA LYS A 77 23.05 -2.80 4.16
C LYS A 77 23.91 -1.54 4.28
N LYS A 78 24.16 -0.92 3.14
CA LYS A 78 24.82 0.38 2.98
C LYS A 78 24.03 1.53 3.61
N GLY A 79 22.71 1.40 3.74
CA GLY A 79 21.81 2.47 4.23
C GLY A 79 21.36 3.43 3.12
N PHE A 80 21.72 3.15 1.86
CA PHE A 80 21.35 3.97 0.71
C PHE A 80 21.23 3.13 -0.56
N LEU A 81 20.45 3.66 -1.51
CA LEU A 81 20.35 3.14 -2.87
C LEU A 81 20.84 4.17 -3.88
N LEU A 82 21.25 3.70 -5.05
CA LEU A 82 21.47 4.58 -6.20
C LEU A 82 20.12 4.91 -6.86
N PRO A 83 19.97 6.09 -7.49
CA PRO A 83 18.76 6.47 -8.21
C PRO A 83 18.27 5.42 -9.21
N ASP A 84 19.21 4.78 -9.92
CA ASP A 84 18.90 3.72 -10.90
C ASP A 84 18.31 2.46 -10.25
N ASP A 85 18.78 2.10 -9.05
CA ASP A 85 18.29 0.93 -8.32
C ASP A 85 16.88 1.19 -7.79
N LEU A 86 16.62 2.40 -7.29
CA LEU A 86 15.30 2.82 -6.84
C LEU A 86 14.29 2.89 -7.99
N LYS A 87 14.71 3.43 -9.14
CA LYS A 87 13.89 3.49 -10.35
C LYS A 87 13.46 2.10 -10.82
N ARG A 88 14.38 1.13 -10.79
CA ARG A 88 14.07 -0.26 -11.14
C ARG A 88 13.04 -0.86 -10.19
N PHE A 89 13.19 -0.63 -8.89
CA PHE A 89 12.25 -1.15 -7.89
C PHE A 89 10.82 -0.63 -8.12
N MET A 90 10.67 0.69 -8.29
CA MET A 90 9.38 1.35 -8.51
C MET A 90 8.74 1.05 -9.88
N MET A 91 9.51 0.49 -10.83
CA MET A 91 8.99 0.03 -12.12
C MET A 91 8.71 -1.48 -12.15
N THR A 92 9.12 -2.24 -11.13
CA THR A 92 9.05 -3.71 -11.13
C THR A 92 7.90 -4.25 -10.29
N GLU A 93 7.60 -3.61 -9.15
CA GLU A 93 6.57 -4.08 -8.21
C GLU A 93 5.41 -3.08 -8.12
N GLY A 94 4.19 -3.52 -8.45
CA GLY A 94 2.97 -2.70 -8.37
C GLY A 94 2.62 -1.91 -9.63
N GLU A 95 1.94 -0.77 -9.45
CA GLU A 95 1.63 0.17 -10.54
C GLU A 95 2.86 1.05 -10.78
N PRO A 96 3.46 0.99 -11.99
CA PRO A 96 4.72 1.69 -12.25
C PRO A 96 4.51 3.19 -12.23
N PHE A 97 5.41 3.90 -11.56
CA PHE A 97 5.44 5.36 -11.57
C PHE A 97 5.72 5.87 -13.00
N SER A 98 5.07 6.98 -13.36
CA SER A 98 5.41 7.72 -14.58
C SER A 98 6.84 8.28 -14.51
N GLN A 99 7.40 8.69 -15.64
CA GLN A 99 8.71 9.34 -15.64
C GLN A 99 8.69 10.63 -14.84
N GLU A 100 7.63 11.43 -14.96
CA GLU A 100 7.49 12.67 -14.20
C GLU A 100 7.47 12.41 -12.68
N GLU A 101 6.67 11.44 -12.21
CA GLU A 101 6.60 11.12 -10.78
C GLU A 101 7.92 10.56 -10.25
N MET A 102 8.63 9.76 -11.06
CA MET A 102 9.96 9.25 -10.71
C MET A 102 10.98 10.38 -10.56
N ASP A 103 10.99 11.34 -11.48
CA ASP A 103 11.93 12.44 -11.47
C ASP A 103 11.65 13.41 -10.31
N GLU A 104 10.38 13.69 -10.01
CA GLU A 104 9.98 14.46 -8.82
C GLU A 104 10.41 13.76 -7.52
N MET A 105 10.19 12.44 -7.43
CA MET A 105 10.57 11.65 -6.26
C MET A 105 12.09 11.66 -6.07
N LEU A 106 12.87 11.36 -7.12
CA LEU A 106 14.33 11.36 -7.06
C LEU A 106 14.88 12.74 -6.73
N ALA A 107 14.29 13.82 -7.25
CA ALA A 107 14.70 15.18 -6.90
C ALA A 107 14.45 15.50 -5.42
N ALA A 108 13.43 14.90 -4.80
CA ALA A 108 13.11 15.11 -3.39
C ALA A 108 13.99 14.30 -2.43
N CYS A 109 14.43 13.10 -2.82
CA CYS A 109 15.12 12.16 -1.92
C CYS A 109 16.59 11.89 -2.24
N THR A 110 17.11 12.34 -3.39
CA THR A 110 18.53 12.15 -3.76
C THR A 110 19.37 13.28 -3.17
N ASP A 111 20.43 12.91 -2.46
CA ASP A 111 21.42 13.89 -1.98
C ASP A 111 22.30 14.38 -3.15
N THR A 112 22.29 15.69 -3.37
CA THR A 112 23.02 16.33 -4.47
C THR A 112 24.54 16.27 -4.34
N SER A 113 25.07 15.94 -3.16
CA SER A 113 26.51 15.90 -2.87
C SER A 113 27.16 14.58 -3.24
N ASP A 114 26.43 13.46 -3.14
CA ASP A 114 26.95 12.11 -3.38
C ASP A 114 26.08 11.26 -4.33
N ASN A 115 24.95 11.81 -4.78
CA ASN A 115 23.99 11.18 -5.68
C ASN A 115 23.42 9.85 -5.13
N ARG A 116 23.12 9.83 -3.82
CA ARG A 116 22.56 8.66 -3.12
C ARG A 116 21.18 8.98 -2.54
N VAL A 117 20.35 7.96 -2.46
CA VAL A 117 19.04 8.01 -1.80
C VAL A 117 19.11 7.28 -0.47
N TYR A 118 19.04 8.02 0.63
CA TYR A 118 19.02 7.48 1.98
C TYR A 118 17.59 7.06 2.34
N TYR A 119 17.34 5.76 2.32
CA TYR A 119 15.98 5.24 2.42
C TYR A 119 15.41 5.27 3.85
N GLU A 120 16.24 5.43 4.88
CA GLU A 120 15.76 5.57 6.28
C GLU A 120 14.94 6.86 6.47
N ASP A 121 15.46 7.97 5.94
CA ASP A 121 14.77 9.26 5.93
C ASP A 121 13.56 9.22 4.99
N PHE A 122 13.69 8.52 3.86
CA PHE A 122 12.62 8.38 2.89
C PHE A 122 11.44 7.55 3.40
N VAL A 123 11.71 6.43 4.07
CA VAL A 123 10.70 5.60 4.75
C VAL A 123 9.97 6.44 5.79
N SER A 124 10.70 7.22 6.59
CA SER A 124 10.12 8.13 7.58
C SER A 124 9.23 9.17 6.90
N LEU A 125 9.65 9.75 5.77
CA LEU A 125 8.87 10.72 5.01
C LEU A 125 7.61 10.12 4.39
N LEU A 126 7.69 8.89 3.86
CA LEU A 126 6.54 8.16 3.32
C LEU A 126 5.55 7.74 4.42
N ALA A 127 6.06 7.33 5.57
CA ALA A 127 5.26 6.97 6.74
C ALA A 127 4.65 8.19 7.46
N ALA A 128 5.26 9.37 7.29
CA ALA A 128 4.87 10.60 8.00
C ALA A 128 3.75 11.41 7.34
N ASN A 129 3.14 10.96 6.23
CA ASN A 129 2.13 11.78 5.56
C ASN A 129 0.75 11.75 6.26
N GLU A 130 0.36 12.96 6.70
CA GLU A 130 -0.94 13.41 7.23
C GLU A 130 -2.09 13.38 6.23
#